data_AF-A0A174HA83-F1
#
_entry.id   AF-A0A174HA83-F1
#
_cell.length_a   1.000
_cell.length_b   1.000
_cell.length_c   1.000
_cell.angle_alpha   90.00
_cell.angle_beta   90.00
_cell.angle_gamma   90.00
#
_symmetry.space_group_name_H-M   'P 1'
#
loop_
_entity.id
_entity.type
_entity.pdbx_description
1 polymer ?
#
loop_
_entity_poly.entity_id
_entity_poly.type
_entity_poly.pdbx_seq_one_letter_code
_entity_poly.pdbx_strand_id
1 'polypeptide(L)'
;MQTFIKKKLGWTELRYPSIFNKDEIDYILYDPEISYTYTGKEVVVSLGQYDSIFVSSDFKHKKAYNAKSHYLPHVRPVSQNLQIDLFKTIHDRGLQPHYHHLMYDKYRKVFYRFALMPDDNIKPFSNNPHQSFSIIILNKDYEIIGETKFPGNTYAHHLCFVGKKGLYISENNENNPQFDENKLVFRCFTLQGRKK
;
A
#
# COMPACT_ATOMS: atom_id res chain seq x y z
N MET A 1 -44.32 -0.97 5.60
CA MET A 1 -43.90 0.36 5.08
C MET A 1 -42.43 0.53 5.45
N GLN A 2 -41.49 0.26 4.52
CA GLN A 2 -40.05 0.40 4.79
C GLN A 2 -39.68 1.88 4.74
N THR A 3 -39.27 2.42 5.87
CA THR A 3 -38.76 3.79 5.98
C THR A 3 -37.39 3.85 5.32
N PHE A 4 -37.30 4.42 4.11
CA PHE A 4 -36.03 4.73 3.49
C PHE A 4 -35.33 5.81 4.31
N ILE A 5 -34.28 5.44 5.07
CA ILE A 5 -33.40 6.41 5.71
C ILE A 5 -32.68 7.16 4.57
N LYS A 6 -33.04 8.43 4.36
CA LYS A 6 -32.32 9.34 3.44
C LYS A 6 -30.89 9.54 3.96
N LYS A 7 -29.95 8.73 3.46
CA LYS A 7 -28.52 8.96 3.69
C LYS A 7 -28.08 10.14 2.82
N LYS A 8 -27.44 11.15 3.42
CA LYS A 8 -26.88 12.32 2.71
C LYS A 8 -25.37 12.13 2.57
N LEU A 9 -24.83 12.43 1.39
CA LEU A 9 -23.40 12.50 1.17
C LEU A 9 -22.82 13.75 1.87
N GLY A 10 -21.67 13.59 2.52
CA GLY A 10 -20.95 14.68 3.19
C GLY A 10 -19.47 14.65 2.86
N TRP A 11 -18.80 15.78 3.04
CA TRP A 11 -17.36 15.92 2.87
C TRP A 11 -16.68 15.89 4.23
N THR A 12 -15.51 15.24 4.33
CA THR A 12 -14.66 15.32 5.53
C THR A 12 -13.85 16.62 5.48
N GLU A 13 -13.30 17.03 6.62
CA GLU A 13 -12.31 18.12 6.68
C GLU A 13 -10.87 17.62 6.50
N LEU A 14 -10.67 16.31 6.40
CA LEU A 14 -9.37 15.70 6.14
C LEU A 14 -8.89 16.12 4.75
N ARG A 15 -7.76 16.82 4.69
CA ARG A 15 -7.11 17.26 3.45
C ARG A 15 -5.82 16.50 3.21
N TYR A 16 -5.40 16.45 1.95
CA TYR A 16 -4.06 16.01 1.56
C TYR A 16 -2.98 16.72 2.38
N PRO A 17 -1.86 16.04 2.68
CA PRO A 17 -0.69 16.68 3.30
C PRO A 17 -0.06 17.73 2.37
N SER A 18 0.55 18.75 2.97
CA SER A 18 1.28 19.81 2.25
C SER A 18 2.68 19.35 1.84
N ILE A 19 2.75 18.23 1.11
CA ILE A 19 4.00 17.59 0.63
C ILE A 19 4.12 17.64 -0.89
N PHE A 20 3.08 18.15 -1.55
CA PHE A 20 2.98 18.37 -2.98
C PHE A 20 3.36 19.81 -3.27
N ASN A 21 4.10 20.05 -4.36
CA ASN A 21 4.41 21.41 -4.78
C ASN A 21 3.12 22.12 -5.22
N LYS A 22 2.93 23.37 -4.75
CA LYS A 22 1.72 24.16 -5.02
C LYS A 22 1.83 24.98 -6.31
N ASP A 23 3.03 25.15 -6.84
CA ASP A 23 3.30 26.01 -7.99
C ASP A 23 3.15 25.27 -9.34
N GLU A 24 2.36 24.19 -9.36
CA GLU A 24 2.27 23.29 -10.52
C GLU A 24 1.30 23.81 -11.59
N ILE A 25 1.77 23.73 -12.84
CA ILE A 25 1.08 24.10 -14.08
C ILE A 25 0.03 23.02 -14.42
N ASP A 26 -1.05 23.38 -15.13
CA ASP A 26 -2.23 22.56 -15.50
C ASP A 26 -1.97 21.13 -16.04
N TYR A 27 -0.72 20.76 -16.36
CA TYR A 27 -0.33 19.47 -16.94
C TYR A 27 0.57 18.60 -16.04
N ILE A 28 0.76 19.01 -14.78
CA ILE A 28 1.52 18.25 -13.78
C ILE A 28 0.55 17.73 -12.73
N LEU A 29 0.53 16.42 -12.52
CA LEU A 29 -0.24 15.79 -11.45
C LEU A 29 0.65 14.89 -10.59
N TYR A 30 0.35 14.87 -9.31
CA TYR A 30 0.74 13.77 -8.44
C TYR A 30 -0.30 12.67 -8.55
N ASP A 31 0.15 11.44 -8.79
CA ASP A 31 -0.65 10.26 -8.52
C ASP A 31 -0.20 9.71 -7.16
N PRO A 32 -0.88 10.07 -6.06
CA PRO A 32 -0.38 9.80 -4.74
C PRO A 32 -0.52 8.33 -4.33
N GLU A 33 -1.17 7.48 -5.14
CA GLU A 33 -1.57 6.10 -4.86
C GLU A 33 -1.96 5.89 -3.39
N ILE A 34 -3.26 5.90 -3.09
CA ILE A 34 -3.73 5.96 -1.71
C ILE A 34 -4.23 4.61 -1.26
N SER A 35 -3.63 4.10 -0.19
CA SER A 35 -4.18 3.01 0.60
C SER A 35 -4.59 3.50 1.98
N TYR A 36 -5.71 3.02 2.50
CA TYR A 36 -6.12 3.35 3.86
C TYR A 36 -6.77 2.16 4.56
N THR A 37 -6.77 2.21 5.89
CA THR A 37 -7.46 1.25 6.73
C THR A 37 -8.13 1.94 7.91
N TYR A 38 -9.21 1.34 8.41
CA TYR A 38 -9.96 1.86 9.56
C TYR A 38 -9.88 0.87 10.72
N THR A 39 -9.40 1.36 11.87
CA THR A 39 -9.22 0.51 13.07
C THR A 39 -10.51 0.29 13.86
N GLY A 40 -11.60 0.96 13.47
CA GLY A 40 -12.80 1.13 14.30
C GLY A 40 -12.80 2.43 15.11
N LYS A 41 -11.67 3.15 15.15
CA LYS A 41 -11.50 4.43 15.84
C LYS A 41 -10.75 5.47 15.01
N GLU A 42 -9.77 5.03 14.24
CA GLU A 42 -8.85 5.89 13.50
C GLU A 42 -8.80 5.43 12.04
N VAL A 43 -8.71 6.39 11.13
CA VAL A 43 -8.33 6.16 9.74
C VAL A 43 -6.82 6.35 9.61
N VAL A 44 -6.16 5.38 8.99
CA VAL A 44 -4.73 5.39 8.72
C VAL A 44 -4.55 5.38 7.21
N VAL A 45 -3.79 6.34 6.69
CA VAL A 45 -3.60 6.57 5.26
C VAL A 45 -2.12 6.42 4.91
N SER A 46 -1.83 5.61 3.89
CA SER A 46 -0.54 5.47 3.25
C SER A 46 -0.62 6.08 1.86
N LEU A 47 0.31 6.97 1.54
CA LEU A 47 0.54 7.44 0.18
C LEU A 47 1.66 6.61 -0.43
N GLY A 48 1.52 6.24 -1.70
CA GLY A 48 2.48 5.36 -2.37
C GLY A 48 3.86 6.00 -2.52
N GLN A 49 3.90 7.32 -2.68
CA GLN A 49 5.15 8.07 -2.81
C GLN A 49 5.52 8.87 -1.56
N TYR A 50 5.27 8.33 -0.36
CA TYR A 50 5.66 9.01 0.87
C TYR A 50 6.05 8.08 2.01
N ASP A 51 7.17 8.37 2.68
CA ASP A 51 7.69 7.53 3.77
C ASP A 51 6.75 7.44 4.98
N SER A 52 5.96 8.47 5.27
CA SER A 52 5.09 8.49 6.44
C SER A 52 3.67 8.01 6.13
N ILE A 53 3.04 7.38 7.12
CA ILE A 53 1.59 7.22 7.17
C ILE A 53 0.95 8.37 7.94
N PHE A 54 -0.30 8.67 7.63
CA PHE A 54 -1.10 9.70 8.30
C PHE A 54 -2.26 9.08 9.06
N VAL A 55 -2.43 9.46 10.32
CA VAL A 55 -3.49 8.94 11.20
C VAL A 55 -4.42 10.07 11.58
N SER A 56 -5.74 9.84 11.50
CA SER A 56 -6.77 10.76 11.97
C SER A 56 -7.85 10.02 12.74
N SER A 57 -8.27 10.57 13.87
CA SER A 57 -9.36 10.04 14.71
C SER A 57 -10.68 10.80 14.53
N ASP A 58 -10.64 11.97 13.90
CA ASP A 58 -11.77 12.91 13.79
C ASP A 58 -12.08 13.34 12.35
N PHE A 59 -11.36 12.77 11.36
CA PHE A 59 -11.46 13.12 9.95
C PHE A 59 -11.25 14.61 9.67
N LYS A 60 -10.44 15.28 10.50
CA LYS A 60 -10.08 16.68 10.39
C LYS A 60 -8.59 16.89 10.61
N HIS A 61 -8.09 16.49 11.78
CA HIS A 61 -6.68 16.62 12.15
C HIS A 61 -5.94 15.31 11.85
N LYS A 62 -4.70 15.43 11.38
CA LYS A 62 -3.84 14.27 11.07
C LYS A 62 -2.47 14.38 11.73
N LYS A 63 -1.94 13.25 12.19
CA LYS A 63 -0.56 13.09 12.65
C LYS A 63 0.20 12.19 11.68
N ALA A 64 1.47 12.50 11.46
CA ALA A 64 2.35 11.69 10.62
C ALA A 64 3.22 10.76 11.49
N TYR A 65 3.38 9.52 11.05
CA TYR A 65 4.26 8.54 11.67
C TYR A 65 5.21 7.96 10.63
N ASN A 66 6.48 7.81 10.99
CA ASN A 66 7.47 7.20 10.12
C ASN A 66 7.12 5.73 9.88
N ALA A 67 6.98 5.36 8.61
CA ALA A 67 6.67 4.00 8.18
C ALA A 67 7.51 3.62 6.96
N LYS A 68 8.76 4.12 6.94
CA LYS A 68 9.69 3.92 5.84
C LYS A 68 10.21 2.49 5.79
N SER A 69 10.27 1.90 4.60
CA SER A 69 10.96 0.63 4.36
C SER A 69 12.47 0.79 4.57
N HIS A 70 13.10 -0.19 5.23
CA HIS A 70 14.56 -0.23 5.30
C HIS A 70 15.23 -0.66 3.99
N TYR A 71 14.48 -1.28 3.07
CA TYR A 71 14.98 -1.72 1.75
C TYR A 71 14.86 -0.64 0.67
N LEU A 72 14.07 0.41 0.89
CA LEU A 72 13.89 1.50 -0.07
C LEU A 72 14.71 2.73 0.34
N PRO A 73 15.15 3.58 -0.61
CA PRO A 73 15.62 4.92 -0.29
C PRO A 73 14.44 5.78 0.23
N HIS A 74 14.72 7.03 0.64
CA HIS A 74 13.65 7.96 0.99
C HIS A 74 12.74 8.22 -0.20
N VAL A 75 11.43 8.11 0.02
CA VAL A 75 10.42 8.33 -1.02
C VAL A 75 9.72 9.66 -0.78
N ARG A 76 9.64 10.47 -1.84
CA ARG A 76 8.93 11.76 -1.87
C ARG A 76 7.99 11.76 -3.08
N PRO A 77 6.90 12.55 -3.06
CA PRO A 77 6.00 12.64 -4.19
C PRO A 77 6.77 13.11 -5.42
N VAL A 78 6.59 12.40 -6.53
CA VAL A 78 7.21 12.76 -7.80
C VAL A 78 6.10 13.25 -8.72
N SER A 79 6.21 14.49 -9.13
CA SER A 79 5.30 15.11 -10.10
C SER A 79 5.44 14.43 -11.46
N GLN A 80 4.32 14.09 -12.10
CA GLN A 80 4.32 13.49 -13.44
C GLN A 80 3.80 14.48 -14.48
N ASN A 81 4.48 14.55 -15.62
CA ASN A 81 4.01 15.33 -16.76
C ASN A 81 2.99 14.51 -17.56
N LEU A 82 1.74 14.98 -17.62
CA LEU A 82 0.63 14.30 -18.28
C LEU A 82 0.73 14.25 -19.80
N GLN A 83 1.66 14.98 -20.40
CA GLN A 83 1.93 14.93 -21.84
C GLN A 83 2.85 13.76 -22.21
N ILE A 84 3.40 13.04 -21.22
CA ILE A 84 4.21 11.85 -21.45
C ILE A 84 3.32 10.68 -21.82
N ASP A 85 3.81 9.87 -22.77
CA ASP A 85 3.19 8.60 -23.18
C ASP A 85 2.84 7.71 -21.98
N LEU A 86 1.64 7.10 -22.01
CA LEU A 86 1.12 6.26 -20.93
C LEU A 86 2.03 5.07 -20.61
N PHE A 87 2.62 4.43 -21.63
CA PHE A 87 3.56 3.32 -21.43
C PHE A 87 4.83 3.79 -20.75
N LYS A 88 5.37 4.94 -21.16
CA LYS A 88 6.52 5.55 -20.49
C LYS A 88 6.20 5.90 -19.04
N THR A 89 5.00 6.41 -18.77
CA THR A 89 4.56 6.72 -17.40
C THR A 89 4.47 5.46 -16.53
N ILE A 90 3.91 4.37 -17.05
CA ILE A 90 3.81 3.08 -16.32
C ILE A 90 5.21 2.52 -16.05
N HIS A 91 6.10 2.57 -17.04
CA HIS A 91 7.48 2.13 -16.90
C HIS A 91 8.24 2.96 -15.86
N ASP A 92 8.21 4.29 -15.98
CA ASP A 92 8.89 5.21 -15.06
C ASP A 92 8.38 5.04 -13.61
N ARG A 93 7.10 4.69 -13.42
CA ARG A 93 6.53 4.41 -12.08
C ARG A 93 7.10 3.17 -11.42
N GLY A 94 7.19 2.04 -12.11
CA GLY A 94 7.71 0.84 -11.46
C GLY A 94 9.24 0.86 -11.30
N LEU A 95 9.96 1.76 -11.97
CA LEU A 95 11.36 2.08 -11.64
C LEU A 95 11.49 2.85 -10.32
N GLN A 96 10.39 3.39 -9.79
CA GLN A 96 10.39 4.14 -8.55
C GLN A 96 10.04 3.24 -7.36
N PRO A 97 10.71 3.45 -6.21
CA PRO A 97 10.30 2.85 -4.95
C PRO A 97 8.91 3.38 -4.58
N HIS A 98 7.96 2.49 -4.27
CA HIS A 98 6.60 2.90 -3.95
C HIS A 98 5.98 2.00 -2.88
N TYR A 99 5.18 2.60 -2.01
CA TYR A 99 4.33 1.88 -1.05
C TYR A 99 3.00 1.56 -1.71
N HIS A 100 2.40 0.44 -1.32
CA HIS A 100 1.13 0.00 -1.90
C HIS A 100 0.10 -0.19 -0.78
N HIS A 101 -0.25 -1.43 -0.46
CA HIS A 101 -1.26 -1.74 0.55
C HIS A 101 -0.89 -1.31 1.96
N LEU A 102 -1.89 -0.82 2.69
CA LEU A 102 -1.89 -0.67 4.13
C LEU A 102 -3.07 -1.44 4.72
N MET A 103 -2.80 -2.41 5.58
CA MET A 103 -3.82 -3.28 6.16
C MET A 103 -3.72 -3.29 7.68
N TYR A 104 -4.83 -3.09 8.36
CA TYR A 104 -4.91 -3.28 9.80
C TYR A 104 -5.28 -4.73 10.13
N ASP A 105 -4.43 -5.39 10.91
CA ASP A 105 -4.70 -6.69 11.49
C ASP A 105 -5.41 -6.55 12.83
N LYS A 106 -6.74 -6.60 12.81
CA LYS A 106 -7.56 -6.50 14.02
C LYS A 106 -7.33 -7.63 15.04
N TYR A 107 -6.81 -8.78 14.61
CA TYR A 107 -6.59 -9.93 15.50
C TYR A 107 -5.30 -9.76 16.30
N ARG A 108 -4.28 -9.16 15.68
CA ARG A 108 -2.94 -8.99 16.27
C ARG A 108 -2.64 -7.54 16.68
N LYS A 109 -3.51 -6.60 16.31
CA LYS A 109 -3.40 -5.15 16.54
C LYS A 109 -2.09 -4.58 15.97
N VAL A 110 -1.78 -4.98 14.74
CA VAL A 110 -0.64 -4.47 13.96
C VAL A 110 -1.10 -3.97 12.60
N PHE A 111 -0.22 -3.26 11.90
CA PHE A 111 -0.44 -2.84 10.52
C PHE A 111 0.60 -3.51 9.61
N TYR A 112 0.16 -3.91 8.42
CA TYR A 112 1.03 -4.36 7.34
C TYR A 112 1.05 -3.29 6.26
N ARG A 113 2.23 -2.73 5.99
CA ARG A 113 2.45 -1.78 4.90
C ARG A 113 3.37 -2.40 3.86
N PHE A 114 2.89 -2.50 2.63
CA PHE A 114 3.63 -3.09 1.53
C PHE A 114 4.52 -2.03 0.88
N ALA A 115 5.75 -2.42 0.58
CA ALA A 115 6.75 -1.62 -0.11
C ALA A 115 7.24 -2.40 -1.32
N LEU A 116 6.99 -1.88 -2.52
CA LEU A 116 7.34 -2.50 -3.79
C LEU A 116 8.72 -2.01 -4.22
N MET A 117 9.59 -2.96 -4.57
CA MET A 117 10.95 -2.64 -5.01
C MET A 117 10.92 -2.16 -6.47
N PRO A 118 11.81 -1.23 -6.87
CA PRO A 118 12.00 -0.89 -8.28
C PRO A 118 12.20 -2.13 -9.16
N ASP A 119 11.57 -2.11 -10.34
CA ASP A 119 11.69 -3.15 -11.37
C ASP A 119 11.67 -2.49 -12.75
N ASP A 120 12.61 -2.85 -13.60
CA ASP A 120 12.73 -2.35 -14.97
C ASP A 120 11.99 -3.22 -16.00
N ASN A 121 11.44 -4.37 -15.59
CA ASN A 121 10.71 -5.30 -16.45
C ASN A 121 9.19 -5.19 -16.29
N ILE A 122 8.69 -3.99 -16.02
CA ILE A 122 7.24 -3.76 -15.88
C ILE A 122 6.59 -3.98 -17.23
N LYS A 123 5.64 -4.91 -17.26
CA LYS A 123 4.75 -5.12 -18.41
C LYS A 123 3.50 -4.26 -18.22
N PRO A 124 3.29 -3.23 -19.05
CA PRO A 124 2.10 -2.39 -18.96
C PRO A 124 0.83 -3.24 -19.07
N PHE A 125 -0.17 -2.92 -18.24
CA PHE A 125 -1.46 -3.62 -18.19
C PHE A 125 -1.41 -5.10 -17.76
N SER A 126 -0.27 -5.58 -17.28
CA SER A 126 -0.20 -6.91 -16.65
C SER A 126 -0.73 -6.85 -15.23
N ASN A 127 -1.66 -7.75 -14.91
CA ASN A 127 -2.10 -7.99 -13.53
C ASN A 127 -1.18 -8.97 -12.80
N ASN A 128 -0.13 -9.48 -13.45
CA ASN A 128 0.79 -10.44 -12.88
C ASN A 128 1.99 -9.71 -12.25
N PRO A 129 2.09 -9.64 -10.92
CA PRO A 129 3.15 -8.86 -10.28
C PRO A 129 4.48 -9.58 -10.36
N HIS A 130 5.44 -9.02 -11.08
CA HIS A 130 6.80 -9.58 -11.17
C HIS A 130 7.70 -9.14 -10.01
N GLN A 131 7.44 -7.93 -9.50
CA GLN A 131 8.32 -7.21 -8.58
C GLN A 131 8.48 -7.93 -7.23
N SER A 132 9.70 -7.91 -6.70
CA SER A 132 9.92 -8.22 -5.28
C SER A 132 9.37 -7.10 -4.39
N PHE A 133 9.01 -7.44 -3.16
CA PHE A 133 8.42 -6.50 -2.22
C PHE A 133 8.83 -6.80 -0.79
N SER A 134 8.55 -5.89 0.12
CA SER A 134 8.63 -6.14 1.55
C SER A 134 7.33 -5.74 2.25
N ILE A 135 7.12 -6.31 3.44
CA ILE A 135 6.00 -5.96 4.31
C ILE A 135 6.57 -5.41 5.60
N ILE A 136 6.33 -4.13 5.84
CA ILE A 136 6.63 -3.42 7.08
C ILE A 136 5.51 -3.73 8.07
N ILE A 137 5.89 -4.04 9.30
CA ILE A 137 4.98 -4.37 10.39
C ILE A 137 5.05 -3.24 11.39
N LEU A 138 3.92 -2.55 11.61
CA LEU A 138 3.80 -1.50 12.62
C LEU A 138 2.95 -1.97 13.79
N ASN A 139 3.31 -1.59 15.02
CA ASN A 139 2.48 -1.85 16.20
C ASN A 139 1.28 -0.87 16.28
N LYS A 140 0.48 -1.00 17.33
CA LYS A 140 -0.69 -0.14 17.59
C LYS A 140 -0.36 1.34 17.80
N ASP A 141 0.89 1.65 18.14
CA ASP A 141 1.41 3.00 18.37
C ASP A 141 2.14 3.53 17.12
N TYR A 142 2.00 2.82 15.99
CA TYR A 142 2.56 3.14 14.68
C TYR A 142 4.09 3.07 14.61
N GLU A 143 4.72 2.34 15.52
CA GLU A 143 6.16 2.10 15.52
C GLU A 143 6.48 0.87 14.68
N ILE A 144 7.56 0.94 13.87
CA ILE A 144 8.04 -0.20 13.08
C ILE A 144 8.61 -1.26 14.03
N ILE A 145 8.03 -2.46 14.03
CA ILE A 145 8.47 -3.60 14.86
C ILE A 145 9.11 -4.72 14.04
N GLY A 146 9.04 -4.64 12.71
CA GLY A 146 9.69 -5.59 11.82
C GLY A 146 9.43 -5.27 10.37
N GLU A 147 10.19 -5.91 9.49
CA GLU A 147 9.97 -5.87 8.05
C GLU A 147 10.56 -7.13 7.42
N THR A 148 9.81 -7.75 6.50
CA THR A 148 10.21 -9.00 5.83
C THR A 148 10.17 -8.80 4.33
N LYS A 149 11.26 -9.16 3.63
CA LYS A 149 11.32 -9.17 2.16
C LYS A 149 10.75 -10.46 1.58
N PHE A 150 10.07 -10.34 0.46
CA PHE A 150 9.45 -11.41 -0.32
C PHE A 150 10.04 -11.43 -1.73
N PRO A 151 10.23 -12.62 -2.32
CA PRO A 151 10.70 -12.73 -3.69
C PRO A 151 9.64 -12.24 -4.68
N GLY A 152 10.11 -11.76 -5.83
CA GLY A 152 9.25 -11.54 -7.00
C GLY A 152 8.75 -12.86 -7.58
N ASN A 153 7.86 -12.80 -8.58
CA ASN A 153 7.38 -13.95 -9.35
C ASN A 153 6.77 -15.12 -8.54
N THR A 154 6.49 -14.93 -7.26
CA THR A 154 6.00 -16.00 -6.35
C THR A 154 4.60 -15.70 -5.85
N TYR A 155 4.34 -14.45 -5.46
CA TYR A 155 3.09 -14.04 -4.83
C TYR A 155 2.37 -13.01 -5.69
N ALA A 156 1.04 -13.11 -5.73
CA ALA A 156 0.18 -12.04 -6.21
C ALA A 156 -0.11 -11.08 -5.04
N HIS A 157 0.82 -10.16 -4.75
CA HIS A 157 0.78 -9.32 -3.54
C HIS A 157 -0.47 -8.43 -3.44
N HIS A 158 -1.12 -8.14 -4.58
CA HIS A 158 -2.38 -7.38 -4.63
C HIS A 158 -3.61 -8.21 -4.22
N LEU A 159 -3.49 -9.54 -4.21
CA LEU A 159 -4.50 -10.47 -3.71
C LEU A 159 -4.09 -10.95 -2.31
N CYS A 160 -4.37 -10.14 -1.30
CA CYS A 160 -4.08 -10.46 0.09
C CYS A 160 -5.22 -10.07 1.03
N PHE A 161 -5.27 -10.73 2.19
CA PHE A 161 -6.24 -10.42 3.25
C PHE A 161 -5.74 -10.82 4.63
N VAL A 162 -6.23 -10.15 5.67
CA VAL A 162 -5.98 -10.57 7.05
C VAL A 162 -7.05 -11.56 7.50
N GLY A 163 -6.62 -12.72 7.98
CA GLY A 163 -7.47 -13.72 8.62
C GLY A 163 -7.13 -13.95 10.09
N LYS A 164 -7.97 -14.74 10.76
CA LYS A 164 -7.79 -15.11 12.17
C LYS A 164 -6.40 -15.72 12.45
N LYS A 165 -5.82 -16.47 11.50
CA LYS A 165 -4.53 -17.15 11.66
C LYS A 165 -3.31 -16.34 11.24
N GLY A 166 -3.46 -15.39 10.31
CA GLY A 166 -2.32 -14.62 9.80
C GLY A 166 -2.69 -13.65 8.69
N LEU A 167 -1.67 -13.09 8.05
CA LEU A 167 -1.78 -12.41 6.77
C LEU A 167 -1.73 -13.46 5.66
N TYR A 168 -2.74 -13.48 4.80
CA TYR A 168 -2.82 -14.37 3.65
C TYR A 168 -2.42 -13.62 2.40
N ILE A 169 -1.48 -14.17 1.63
CA ILE A 169 -1.03 -13.62 0.35
C ILE A 169 -1.18 -14.72 -0.70
N SER A 170 -1.79 -14.39 -1.83
CA SER A 170 -2.04 -15.34 -2.89
C SER A 170 -0.73 -15.81 -3.54
N GLU A 171 -0.67 -17.09 -3.89
CA GLU A 171 0.40 -17.70 -4.68
C GLU A 171 0.06 -17.73 -6.19
N ASN A 172 -1.06 -17.12 -6.59
CA ASN A 172 -1.54 -17.06 -7.98
C ASN A 172 -0.77 -16.05 -8.85
N ASN A 173 0.55 -16.14 -8.81
CA ASN A 173 1.44 -15.47 -9.75
C ASN A 173 1.70 -16.42 -10.92
N GLU A 174 1.54 -15.98 -12.17
CA GLU A 174 1.66 -16.89 -13.33
C GLU A 174 3.08 -17.43 -13.50
N ASN A 175 4.08 -16.78 -12.90
CA ASN A 175 5.47 -17.24 -12.92
C ASN A 175 5.81 -18.17 -11.74
N ASN A 176 4.89 -18.37 -10.79
CA ASN A 176 5.08 -19.33 -9.72
C ASN A 176 5.00 -20.75 -10.31
N PRO A 177 6.01 -21.62 -10.10
CA PRO A 177 5.98 -22.98 -10.64
C PRO A 177 4.80 -23.85 -10.19
N GLN A 178 4.07 -23.43 -9.14
CA GLN A 178 2.86 -24.09 -8.64
C GLN A 178 1.57 -23.41 -9.11
N PHE A 179 1.65 -22.44 -10.02
CA PHE A 179 0.49 -21.73 -10.55
C PHE A 179 -0.48 -22.70 -11.22
N ASP A 180 -1.75 -22.57 -10.87
CA ASP A 180 -2.87 -23.27 -11.48
C ASP A 180 -4.04 -22.29 -11.55
N GLU A 181 -4.43 -21.92 -12.75
CA GLU A 181 -5.51 -20.95 -13.00
C GLU A 181 -6.86 -21.40 -12.39
N ASN A 182 -7.04 -22.70 -12.17
CA ASN A 182 -8.26 -23.28 -11.61
C ASN A 182 -8.25 -23.37 -10.08
N LYS A 183 -7.17 -22.92 -9.42
CA LYS A 183 -7.03 -22.96 -7.96
C LYS A 183 -6.66 -21.60 -7.40
N LEU A 184 -7.49 -21.04 -6.53
CA LEU A 184 -7.13 -19.88 -5.73
C LEU A 184 -6.38 -20.32 -4.46
N VAL A 185 -5.07 -20.08 -4.40
CA VAL A 185 -4.17 -20.54 -3.31
C VAL A 185 -3.64 -19.36 -2.53
N PHE A 186 -3.67 -19.45 -1.20
CA PHE A 186 -3.08 -18.44 -0.31
C PHE A 186 -2.13 -19.06 0.70
N ARG A 187 -0.96 -18.45 0.85
CA ARG A 187 -0.04 -18.74 1.96
C ARG A 187 -0.37 -17.87 3.16
N CYS A 188 -0.48 -18.49 4.33
CA CYS A 188 -0.69 -17.81 5.60
C CYS A 188 0.66 -17.49 6.27
N PHE A 189 0.93 -16.22 6.51
CA PHE A 189 2.08 -15.74 7.25
C PHE A 189 1.68 -15.34 8.67
N THR A 190 2.45 -15.82 9.65
CA THR A 190 2.25 -15.53 11.06
C THR A 190 3.39 -14.66 11.59
N LEU A 191 3.08 -13.83 12.58
CA LEU A 191 4.11 -13.07 13.29
C LEU A 191 4.90 -14.02 14.17
N GLN A 192 6.23 -13.97 14.06
CA GLN A 192 7.14 -14.65 14.97
C GLN A 192 7.98 -13.58 15.68
N GLY A 193 8.18 -13.74 16.99
CA GLY A 193 9.13 -12.91 17.71
C GLY A 193 10.54 -13.15 17.16
N ARG A 194 11.38 -12.11 17.14
CA ARG A 194 12.81 -12.30 16.83
C ARG A 194 13.38 -13.28 17.87
N LYS A 195 13.92 -14.41 17.40
CA LYS A 195 14.80 -15.23 18.26
C LYS A 195 16.01 -14.35 18.58
N LYS A 196 16.27 -14.15 19.88
CA LYS A 196 17.50 -13.53 20.36
C LYS A 196 18.69 -14.40 19.99
#